data_AF-A0A2U8W974-F1
#
_entry.id   AF-A0A2U8W974-F1
#
_cell.length_a   1.000
_cell.length_b   1.000
_cell.length_c   1.000
_cell.angle_alpha   90.00
_cell.angle_beta   90.00
_cell.angle_gamma   90.00
#
_symmetry.space_group_name_H-M   'P 1'
#
loop_
_entity.id
_entity.type
_entity.pdbx_description
1 polymer ?
#
loop_
_entity_poly.entity_id
_entity_poly.type
_entity_poly.pdbx_seq_one_letter_code
_entity_poly.pdbx_strand_id
1 'polypeptide(L)'
;MSNDDLSLWRAVISQAFADAATTGMRRETVLERSDARHWLTTPSQDFHEVCAFADLEPSQVRTLAIKHIAEADADTKGENRGHLRGRVGRLITDANGKSLTVAQWAERLGIAENTIAHRLRKGLPIEQVLAPRFEKVRAHA
;
A
#
# COMPACT_ATOMS: atom_id res chain seq x y z
N MET A 1 13.97 32.10 26.26
CA MET A 1 14.70 31.50 25.12
C MET A 1 15.23 32.59 24.22
N SER A 2 16.41 32.39 23.65
CA SER A 2 16.87 33.18 22.50
C SER A 2 16.11 32.77 21.22
N ASN A 3 16.15 33.59 20.17
CA ASN A 3 15.59 33.21 18.87
C ASN A 3 16.30 31.98 18.27
N ASP A 4 17.58 31.79 18.60
CA ASP A 4 18.36 30.65 18.14
C ASP A 4 17.87 29.36 18.80
N ASP A 5 17.57 29.38 20.11
CA ASP A 5 16.98 28.23 20.81
C ASP A 5 15.61 27.84 20.23
N LEU A 6 14.76 28.83 19.95
CA LEU A 6 13.45 28.62 19.31
C LEU A 6 13.59 27.96 17.94
N SER A 7 14.57 28.40 17.15
CA SER A 7 14.85 27.82 15.83
C SER A 7 15.30 26.35 15.94
N LEU A 8 16.09 26.03 16.96
CA LEU A 8 16.56 24.67 17.23
C LEU A 8 15.40 23.74 17.57
N TRP A 9 14.52 24.13 18.50
CA TRP A 9 13.37 23.29 18.88
C TRP A 9 12.35 23.14 17.75
N ARG A 10 12.17 24.18 16.92
CA ARG A 10 11.37 24.09 15.69
C ARG A 10 11.98 23.15 14.66
N ALA A 11 13.32 23.10 14.57
CA ALA A 11 14.01 22.14 13.72
C ALA A 11 13.77 20.69 14.17
N VAL A 12 13.75 20.42 15.48
CA VAL A 12 13.42 19.08 16.03
C VAL A 12 12.02 18.64 15.59
N ILE A 13 11.03 19.53 15.72
CA ILE A 13 9.66 19.23 15.28
C ILE A 13 9.63 19.02 13.77
N SER A 14 10.28 19.89 12.98
CA SER A 14 10.34 19.78 11.52
C SER A 14 10.98 18.46 11.08
N GLN A 15 12.04 18.02 11.76
CA GLN A 15 12.70 16.74 11.50
C GLN A 15 11.76 15.57 11.78
N ALA A 16 11.03 15.59 12.91
CA ALA A 16 10.06 14.55 13.21
C ALA A 16 8.95 14.45 12.14
N PHE A 17 8.49 15.58 11.57
CA PHE A 17 7.55 15.58 10.45
C PHE A 17 8.16 14.92 9.20
N ALA A 18 9.41 15.25 8.85
CA ALA A 18 10.11 14.66 7.72
C ALA A 18 10.29 13.14 7.89
N ASP A 19 10.71 12.70 9.08
CA ASP A 19 10.89 11.29 9.41
C ASP A 19 9.55 10.53 9.39
N ALA A 20 8.47 11.15 9.86
CA ALA A 20 7.13 10.55 9.81
C ALA A 20 6.58 10.38 8.37
N ALA A 21 7.03 11.21 7.43
CA ALA A 21 6.58 11.24 6.04
C ALA A 21 7.44 10.39 5.07
N THR A 22 8.58 9.86 5.51
CA THR A 22 9.47 9.09 4.64
C THR A 22 8.81 7.83 4.04
N THR A 23 9.12 7.55 2.78
CA THR A 23 8.64 6.35 2.04
C THR A 23 9.74 5.31 1.84
N GLY A 24 10.92 5.52 2.42
CA GLY A 24 12.04 4.59 2.29
C GLY A 24 11.75 3.19 2.86
N MET A 25 12.26 2.16 2.19
CA MET A 25 12.06 0.75 2.57
C MET A 25 13.22 0.18 3.41
N ARG A 26 14.27 0.96 3.67
CA ARG A 26 15.38 0.53 4.54
C ARG A 26 14.86 0.36 5.96
N ARG A 27 15.30 -0.69 6.65
CA ARG A 27 14.84 -1.03 8.01
C ARG A 27 14.95 0.15 8.96
N GLU A 28 16.09 0.84 8.94
CA GLU A 28 16.35 2.05 9.74
C GLU A 28 15.29 3.12 9.47
N THR A 29 15.09 3.49 8.21
CA THR A 29 14.06 4.46 7.79
C THR A 29 12.64 4.06 8.20
N VAL A 30 12.33 2.76 8.20
CA VAL A 30 11.02 2.26 8.66
C VAL A 30 10.87 2.41 10.17
N LEU A 31 11.92 2.18 10.95
CA LEU A 31 11.93 2.36 12.40
C LEU A 31 11.84 3.84 12.77
N GLU A 32 12.68 4.70 12.19
CA GLU A 32 12.66 6.15 12.39
C GLU A 32 11.28 6.74 12.12
N ARG A 33 10.65 6.32 11.03
CA ARG A 33 9.27 6.70 10.70
C ARG A 33 8.27 6.26 11.76
N SER A 34 8.37 5.01 12.22
CA SER A 34 7.48 4.46 13.24
C SER A 34 7.62 5.24 14.55
N ASP A 35 8.85 5.51 14.98
CA ASP A 35 9.16 6.23 16.21
C ASP A 35 8.70 7.69 16.12
N ALA A 36 8.98 8.38 15.01
CA ALA A 36 8.55 9.75 14.78
C ALA A 36 7.01 9.87 14.77
N ARG A 37 6.31 8.95 14.10
CA ARG A 37 4.84 8.90 14.12
C ARG A 37 4.32 8.67 15.54
N HIS A 38 4.92 7.74 16.28
CA HIS A 38 4.53 7.46 17.66
C HIS A 38 4.69 8.70 18.54
N TRP A 39 5.85 9.37 18.48
CA TRP A 39 6.14 10.59 19.22
C TRP A 39 5.19 11.74 18.90
N LEU A 40 4.90 11.97 17.61
CA LEU A 40 3.99 13.03 17.15
C LEU A 40 2.51 12.76 17.47
N THR A 41 2.09 11.50 17.64
CA THR A 41 0.66 11.13 17.75
C THR A 41 0.25 10.59 19.12
N THR A 42 1.21 10.19 19.94
CA THR A 42 0.98 9.77 21.33
C THR A 42 1.27 10.93 22.29
N PRO A 43 0.42 11.18 23.31
CA PRO A 43 0.74 12.12 24.37
C PRO A 43 1.93 11.64 25.21
N SER A 44 2.98 12.45 25.26
CA SER A 44 4.18 12.19 26.07
C SER A 44 4.73 13.50 26.64
N GLN A 45 5.42 13.42 27.77
CA GLN A 45 5.92 14.62 28.47
C GLN A 45 6.99 15.36 27.64
N ASP A 46 7.94 14.62 27.08
CA ASP A 46 9.00 15.14 26.21
C ASP A 46 8.45 15.91 25.00
N PHE A 47 7.38 15.41 24.38
CA PHE A 47 6.71 16.11 23.27
C PHE A 47 6.12 17.46 23.72
N HIS A 48 5.47 17.51 24.89
CA HIS A 48 4.92 18.77 25.41
C HIS A 48 6.03 19.77 25.73
N GLU A 49 7.15 19.33 26.30
CA GLU A 49 8.31 20.17 26.61
C GLU A 49 8.95 20.73 25.32
N VAL A 50 9.16 19.90 24.30
CA VAL A 50 9.70 20.33 23.01
C VAL A 50 8.77 21.34 22.32
N CYS A 51 7.46 21.12 22.36
CA CYS A 51 6.48 22.07 21.82
C CYS A 51 6.51 23.40 22.60
N ALA A 52 6.55 23.35 23.93
CA ALA A 52 6.66 24.53 24.77
C ALA A 52 7.96 25.32 24.48
N PHE A 53 9.08 24.63 24.26
CA PHE A 53 10.33 25.28 23.91
C PHE A 53 10.37 25.85 22.48
N ALA A 54 9.55 25.30 21.58
CA ALA A 54 9.38 25.79 20.21
C ALA A 54 8.35 26.94 20.08
N ASP A 55 7.71 27.34 21.19
CA ASP A 55 6.57 28.26 21.22
C ASP A 55 5.43 27.78 20.30
N LEU A 56 5.09 26.49 20.44
CA LEU A 56 4.05 25.81 19.68
C LEU A 56 3.06 25.10 20.59
N GLU A 57 1.79 25.12 20.20
CA GLU A 57 0.72 24.47 20.93
C GLU A 57 0.70 22.96 20.61
N PRO A 58 0.92 22.05 21.58
CA PRO A 58 1.07 20.61 21.35
C PRO A 58 -0.12 19.97 20.61
N SER A 59 -1.34 20.43 20.91
CA SER A 59 -2.57 19.93 20.28
C SER A 59 -2.65 20.29 18.79
N GLN A 60 -2.17 21.48 18.40
CA GLN A 60 -2.12 21.92 17.01
C GLN A 60 -1.05 21.14 16.23
N VAL A 61 0.14 20.98 16.81
CA VAL A 61 1.24 20.20 16.22
C VAL A 61 0.77 18.76 15.93
N ARG A 62 0.09 18.13 16.89
CA ARG A 62 -0.46 16.78 16.74
C ARG A 62 -1.51 16.69 15.62
N THR A 63 -2.41 17.66 15.55
CA THR A 63 -3.44 17.71 14.49
C THR A 63 -2.80 17.82 13.10
N LEU A 64 -1.78 18.67 12.97
CA LEU A 64 -1.01 18.80 11.73
C LEU A 64 -0.25 17.52 11.39
N ALA A 65 0.37 16.87 12.37
CA ALA A 65 1.10 15.61 12.17
C ALA A 65 0.17 14.50 11.67
N ILE A 66 -1.00 14.32 12.28
CA ILE A 66 -2.00 13.32 11.86
C ILE A 66 -2.39 13.54 10.39
N LYS A 67 -2.67 14.79 10.02
CA LYS A 67 -3.00 15.16 8.64
C LYS A 67 -1.84 14.82 7.69
N HIS A 68 -0.63 15.25 8.03
CA HIS A 68 0.55 15.06 7.18
C HIS A 68 0.89 13.58 6.97
N ILE A 69 0.78 12.76 8.02
CA ILE A 69 0.98 11.31 7.96
C ILE A 69 -0.06 10.67 7.04
N ALA A 70 -1.33 11.08 7.13
CA ALA A 70 -2.39 10.56 6.28
C ALA A 70 -2.17 10.88 4.80
N GLU A 71 -1.66 12.08 4.49
CA GLU A 71 -1.28 12.50 3.13
C GLU A 71 -0.12 11.64 2.59
N ALA A 72 0.96 11.45 3.37
CA ALA A 72 2.10 10.62 2.97
C ALA A 72 1.72 9.14 2.72
N ASP A 73 0.82 8.60 3.55
CA ASP A 73 0.32 7.23 3.38
C ASP A 73 -0.58 7.08 2.14
N ALA A 74 -1.26 8.15 1.70
CA ALA A 74 -2.05 8.16 0.48
C ALA A 74 -1.16 8.09 -0.77
N ASP A 75 -0.06 8.83 -0.79
CA ASP A 75 0.89 8.85 -1.92
C ASP A 75 1.57 7.49 -2.11
N THR A 76 1.96 6.82 -1.02
CA THR A 76 2.58 5.50 -1.07
C THR A 76 1.67 4.43 -1.71
N LYS A 77 0.34 4.57 -1.56
CA LYS A 77 -0.65 3.66 -2.16
C LYS A 77 -0.79 3.85 -3.68
N GLY A 78 -0.36 4.98 -4.24
CA GLY A 78 -0.33 5.24 -5.68
C GLY A 78 0.76 4.44 -6.39
N GLU A 79 1.96 4.39 -5.82
CA GLU A 79 3.14 3.73 -6.41
C GLU A 79 3.04 2.19 -6.39
N ASN A 80 2.54 1.62 -5.28
CA ASN A 80 2.44 0.17 -5.11
C ASN A 80 1.44 -0.53 -6.07
N ARG A 81 0.51 0.22 -6.68
CA ARG A 81 -0.37 -0.30 -7.74
C ARG A 81 0.40 -0.66 -9.02
N GLY A 82 1.55 -0.03 -9.26
CA GLY A 82 2.41 -0.32 -10.40
C GLY A 82 3.23 -1.60 -10.23
N HIS A 83 3.70 -1.90 -9.01
CA HIS A 83 4.49 -3.11 -8.73
C HIS A 83 3.65 -4.39 -8.71
N LEU A 84 2.39 -4.32 -8.26
CA LEU A 84 1.45 -5.44 -8.38
C LEU A 84 1.15 -5.78 -9.85
N ARG A 85 1.18 -4.81 -10.78
CA ARG A 85 1.06 -5.12 -12.22
C ARG A 85 2.21 -5.96 -12.78
N GLY A 86 3.36 -6.02 -12.09
CA GLY A 86 4.51 -6.84 -12.50
C GLY A 86 4.47 -8.29 -12.00
N ARG A 87 3.77 -8.56 -10.88
CA ARG A 87 3.70 -9.89 -10.25
C ARG A 87 2.32 -10.56 -10.34
N VAL A 88 1.26 -9.77 -10.48
CA VAL A 88 -0.09 -10.30 -10.68
C VAL A 88 -0.18 -10.72 -12.14
N GLY A 89 -0.17 -12.03 -12.40
CA GLY A 89 -0.29 -12.58 -13.75
C GLY A 89 -1.45 -11.93 -14.52
N ARG A 90 -1.28 -11.77 -15.84
CA ARG A 90 -2.22 -11.11 -16.75
C ARG A 90 -3.68 -11.33 -16.33
N LEU A 91 -4.37 -10.23 -15.99
CA LEU A 91 -5.79 -10.25 -15.69
C LEU A 91 -6.59 -10.51 -16.97
N ILE A 92 -7.62 -11.33 -16.83
CA ILE A 92 -8.53 -11.75 -17.88
C ILE A 92 -9.92 -11.29 -17.47
N THR A 93 -10.54 -10.44 -18.30
CA THR A 93 -11.88 -9.88 -18.08
C THR A 93 -12.93 -10.68 -18.84
N ASP A 94 -13.95 -11.22 -18.18
CA ASP A 94 -15.07 -11.92 -18.82
C ASP A 94 -16.09 -10.95 -19.46
N ALA A 95 -17.11 -11.50 -20.13
CA ALA A 95 -18.18 -10.73 -20.74
C ALA A 95 -19.04 -9.93 -19.73
N ASN A 96 -18.96 -10.26 -18.43
CA ASN A 96 -19.68 -9.57 -17.34
C ASN A 96 -18.81 -8.48 -16.67
N GLY A 97 -17.61 -8.20 -17.19
CA GLY A 97 -16.69 -7.21 -16.64
C GLY A 97 -15.86 -7.70 -15.44
N LYS A 98 -15.94 -8.99 -15.09
CA LYS A 98 -15.16 -9.56 -13.98
C LYS A 98 -13.73 -9.83 -14.44
N SER A 99 -12.76 -9.25 -13.75
CA SER A 99 -11.33 -9.41 -14.05
C SER A 99 -10.62 -10.25 -12.99
N LEU A 100 -10.10 -11.41 -13.37
CA LEU A 100 -9.34 -12.32 -12.49
C LEU A 100 -8.05 -12.79 -13.17
N THR A 101 -7.11 -13.34 -12.40
CA THR A 101 -5.90 -13.98 -12.95
C THR A 101 -6.22 -15.34 -13.59
N VAL A 102 -5.29 -15.89 -14.37
CA VAL A 102 -5.39 -17.26 -14.91
C VAL A 102 -5.66 -18.29 -13.81
N ALA A 103 -4.91 -18.24 -12.70
CA ALA A 103 -5.04 -19.17 -11.57
C ALA A 103 -6.43 -19.08 -10.91
N GLN A 104 -6.94 -17.87 -10.72
CA GLN A 104 -8.27 -17.65 -10.14
C GLN A 104 -9.39 -18.13 -11.07
N TRP A 105 -9.24 -17.93 -12.39
CA TRP A 105 -10.18 -18.49 -13.36
C TRP A 105 -10.11 -20.01 -13.42
N ALA A 106 -8.92 -20.58 -13.33
CA ALA A 106 -8.70 -22.02 -13.30
C ALA A 106 -9.40 -22.69 -12.12
N GLU A 107 -9.19 -22.14 -10.91
CA GLU A 107 -9.84 -22.59 -9.69
C GLU A 107 -11.36 -22.44 -9.77
N ARG A 108 -11.85 -21.27 -10.20
CA ARG A 108 -13.28 -20.96 -10.27
C ARG A 108 -14.05 -21.83 -11.26
N LEU A 109 -13.42 -22.19 -12.38
CA LEU A 109 -14.08 -22.89 -13.49
C LEU A 109 -13.71 -24.38 -13.59
N GLY A 110 -12.81 -24.86 -12.72
CA GLY A 110 -12.29 -26.23 -12.79
C GLY A 110 -11.48 -26.50 -14.06
N ILE A 111 -10.86 -25.48 -14.64
CA ILE A 111 -10.07 -25.58 -15.88
C ILE A 111 -8.59 -25.53 -15.50
N ALA A 112 -7.74 -26.43 -16.01
CA ALA A 112 -6.30 -26.32 -15.76
C ALA A 112 -5.73 -25.00 -16.29
N GLU A 113 -4.87 -24.31 -15.50
CA GLU A 113 -4.25 -23.05 -15.88
C GLU A 113 -3.57 -23.10 -17.26
N ASN A 114 -2.85 -24.19 -17.54
CA ASN A 114 -2.21 -24.44 -18.83
C ASN A 114 -3.20 -24.48 -20.01
N THR A 115 -4.45 -24.87 -19.77
CA THR A 115 -5.51 -24.85 -20.78
C THR A 115 -5.93 -23.42 -21.08
N ILE A 116 -6.15 -22.59 -20.06
CA ILE A 116 -6.48 -21.17 -20.21
C ILE A 116 -5.32 -20.45 -20.94
N ALA A 117 -4.08 -20.68 -20.52
CA ALA A 117 -2.89 -20.11 -21.15
C ALA A 117 -2.74 -20.55 -22.63
N HIS A 118 -2.98 -21.82 -22.93
CA HIS A 118 -2.97 -22.32 -24.30
C HIS A 118 -4.02 -21.64 -25.19
N ARG A 119 -5.25 -21.53 -24.69
CA ARG A 119 -6.37 -20.89 -25.40
C ARG A 119 -6.10 -19.40 -25.66
N LEU A 120 -5.51 -18.70 -24.70
CA LEU A 120 -5.05 -17.32 -24.87
C LEU A 120 -3.97 -17.20 -25.96
N ARG A 121 -2.97 -18.09 -25.95
CA ARG A 121 -1.90 -18.10 -26.96
C ARG A 121 -2.43 -18.40 -28.37
N LYS A 122 -3.53 -19.13 -28.46
CA LYS A 122 -4.26 -19.40 -29.72
C LYS A 122 -5.14 -18.23 -30.18
N GLY A 123 -5.26 -17.16 -29.37
CA GLY A 123 -6.07 -15.99 -29.73
C GLY A 123 -7.57 -16.27 -29.70
N LEU A 124 -8.03 -17.25 -28.92
CA LEU A 124 -9.46 -17.56 -28.84
C LEU A 124 -10.25 -16.40 -28.18
N PRO A 125 -11.54 -16.23 -28.54
CA PRO A 125 -12.43 -15.34 -27.83
C PRO A 125 -12.49 -15.67 -26.34
N ILE A 126 -12.66 -14.66 -25.51
CA ILE A 126 -12.62 -14.81 -24.06
C ILE A 126 -13.58 -15.86 -23.51
N GLU A 127 -14.77 -15.94 -24.09
CA GLU A 127 -15.80 -16.91 -23.70
C GLU A 127 -15.30 -18.35 -23.91
N GLN A 128 -14.58 -18.61 -25.00
CA GLN A 128 -13.99 -19.91 -25.28
C GLN A 128 -12.76 -20.19 -24.41
N VAL A 129 -11.99 -19.14 -24.07
CA VAL A 129 -10.86 -19.23 -23.14
C VAL A 129 -11.35 -19.73 -21.78
N LEU A 130 -12.45 -19.17 -21.28
CA LEU A 130 -13.06 -19.46 -19.98
C LEU A 130 -14.12 -20.57 -20.04
N ALA A 131 -14.33 -21.23 -21.18
CA ALA A 131 -15.32 -22.29 -21.29
C ALA A 131 -14.88 -23.54 -20.47
N PRO A 132 -15.74 -24.06 -19.58
CA PRO A 132 -15.45 -25.28 -18.82
C PRO A 132 -15.18 -26.43 -19.78
N ARG A 133 -14.19 -27.27 -19.46
CA ARG A 133 -13.97 -28.50 -20.23
C ARG A 133 -15.03 -29.49 -19.76
N PHE A 134 -15.97 -29.86 -20.62
CA PHE A 134 -16.86 -30.99 -20.35
C PHE A 134 -15.99 -32.20 -20.02
N GLU A 135 -16.02 -32.61 -18.76
CA GLU A 135 -15.31 -33.79 -18.30
C GLU A 135 -15.96 -34.99 -18.99
N LYS A 136 -15.15 -35.89 -19.57
CA LYS A 136 -15.69 -37.12 -20.14
C LYS A 136 -16.29 -37.91 -18.98
N VAL A 137 -17.63 -38.02 -18.94
CA VAL A 137 -18.32 -38.96 -18.07
C VAL A 137 -17.71 -40.32 -18.34
N ARG A 138 -16.96 -40.88 -17.37
CA ARG A 138 -16.48 -42.25 -17.44
C ARG A 138 -17.70 -43.15 -17.29
N ALA A 139 -18.30 -43.55 -18.41
CA ALA A 139 -19.23 -44.66 -18.45
C ALA A 139 -18.47 -45.92 -17.98
N HIS A 140 -18.79 -46.40 -16.78
CA HIS A 140 -18.44 -47.76 -16.39
C HIS A 140 -19.51 -48.68 -17.00
N ALA A 141 -19.05 -49.55 -17.91
CA ALA A 141 -19.80 -50.70 -18.40
C ALA A 141 -19.64 -51.87 -17.42
#